data_AF-A0AAX0IX90-F1
#
_entry.id   AF-A0AAX0IX90-F1
#
_cell.length_a   1.000
_cell.length_b   1.000
_cell.length_c   1.000
_cell.angle_alpha   90.00
_cell.angle_beta   90.00
_cell.angle_gamma   90.00
#
_symmetry.space_group_name_H-M   'P 1'
#
loop_
_entity.id
_entity.type
_entity.pdbx_description
1 polymer ?
#
loop_
_entity_poly.entity_id
_entity_poly.type
_entity_poly.pdbx_seq_one_letter_code
_entity_poly.pdbx_strand_id
1 'polypeptide(L)'
;MEKRKGLLCTFAIAVVSVMLDKLFPVIGSAVFAIILGMVLNQFWKIPSDFRPGINYSAKKLLHYSIIALGFTMSFAQVSQTGASSFPVTIVTISIAFLTALFVGNFFKLSRPLKILVGFGTAICGGSAIAAASPIIKAEDDEVALSISTIFLFNVMAVFLFPFLGHMMGMDASQFGLWAGTAINDTSSVVAAGASYSAEALEIATIVKLTRALMIVPACIVLSLVEARRMKQEGQTVQWKKIVPMFIIWFMVASIITSVGLFPNFLVPYAKLASKWLMAMALAGIGMQVSFKQFKEAGAKPILTGLATWFMVAVSSLIMQYFVL
;
A
#
# COMPACT_ATOMS: atom_id res chain seq x y z
N MET A 1 -2.01 5.67 28.76
CA MET A 1 -3.43 5.99 28.49
C MET A 1 -3.68 6.65 27.12
N GLU A 2 -2.70 7.36 26.54
CA GLU A 2 -2.92 8.24 25.37
C GLU A 2 -3.49 7.57 24.11
N LYS A 3 -3.25 6.27 23.88
CA LYS A 3 -3.75 5.57 22.67
C LYS A 3 -5.13 4.96 22.83
N ARG A 4 -5.64 4.87 24.06
CA ARG A 4 -6.82 4.05 24.40
C ARG A 4 -8.07 4.51 23.65
N LYS A 5 -8.33 5.82 23.62
CA LYS A 5 -9.55 6.38 22.99
C LYS A 5 -9.60 6.07 21.49
N GLY A 6 -8.52 6.32 20.76
CA GLY A 6 -8.45 6.02 19.33
C GLY A 6 -8.51 4.52 19.01
N LEU A 7 -7.85 3.68 19.83
CA LEU A 7 -7.92 2.21 19.68
C LEU A 7 -9.34 1.66 19.90
N LEU A 8 -10.05 2.16 20.92
CA LEU A 8 -11.44 1.79 21.16
C LEU A 8 -12.35 2.24 20.02
N CYS A 9 -12.10 3.43 19.47
CA CYS A 9 -12.85 3.95 18.33
C CYS A 9 -12.68 3.06 17.08
N THR A 10 -11.45 2.72 16.71
CA THR A 10 -11.20 1.84 15.55
C THR A 10 -11.68 0.41 15.80
N PHE A 11 -11.64 -0.07 17.04
CA PHE A 11 -12.23 -1.35 17.42
C PHE A 11 -13.75 -1.35 17.25
N ALA A 12 -14.44 -0.30 17.72
CA ALA A 12 -15.89 -0.17 17.57
C ALA A 12 -16.30 -0.16 16.09
N ILE A 13 -15.57 0.58 15.24
CA ILE A 13 -15.80 0.56 13.79
C ILE A 13 -15.58 -0.84 13.24
N ALA A 14 -14.50 -1.53 13.62
CA ALA A 14 -14.22 -2.88 13.17
C ALA A 14 -15.34 -3.88 13.56
N VAL A 15 -15.89 -3.77 14.78
CA VAL A 15 -17.03 -4.60 15.22
C VAL A 15 -18.23 -4.38 14.30
N VAL A 16 -18.61 -3.12 14.06
CA VAL A 16 -19.72 -2.78 13.16
C VAL A 16 -19.46 -3.31 11.75
N SER A 17 -18.25 -3.13 11.22
CA SER A 17 -17.87 -3.63 9.89
C SER A 17 -17.95 -5.14 9.77
N VAL A 18 -17.53 -5.89 10.80
CA VAL A 18 -17.63 -7.36 10.81
C VAL A 18 -19.08 -7.82 10.93
N MET A 19 -19.95 -7.06 11.59
CA MET A 19 -21.40 -7.33 11.61
C MET A 19 -22.03 -7.06 10.24
N LEU A 20 -21.68 -5.94 9.60
CA LEU A 20 -22.15 -5.59 8.25
C LEU A 20 -21.67 -6.59 7.18
N ASP A 21 -20.44 -7.10 7.32
CA ASP A 21 -19.88 -8.15 6.46
C ASP A 21 -20.74 -9.43 6.45
N LYS A 22 -21.38 -9.78 7.58
CA LYS A 22 -22.31 -10.92 7.64
C LYS A 22 -23.62 -10.65 6.88
N LEU A 23 -24.04 -9.38 6.80
CA LEU A 23 -25.28 -8.98 6.11
C LEU A 23 -25.04 -8.74 4.62
N PHE A 24 -23.87 -8.24 4.25
CA PHE A 24 -23.47 -7.92 2.88
C PHE A 24 -22.07 -8.50 2.56
N PRO A 25 -21.95 -9.83 2.40
CA PRO A 25 -20.65 -10.50 2.23
C PRO A 25 -19.85 -10.06 1.01
N VAL A 26 -20.54 -9.51 0.00
CA VAL A 26 -19.94 -9.03 -1.25
C VAL A 26 -18.99 -7.85 -1.04
N ILE A 27 -19.17 -7.06 0.04
CA ILE A 27 -18.39 -5.85 0.28
C ILE A 27 -17.13 -6.14 1.10
N GLY A 28 -17.20 -7.06 2.08
CA GLY A 28 -16.09 -7.36 2.96
C GLY A 28 -15.96 -6.40 4.14
N SER A 29 -15.61 -6.92 5.33
CA SER A 29 -15.39 -6.11 6.55
C SER A 29 -14.32 -5.02 6.38
N ALA A 30 -13.34 -5.26 5.50
CA ALA A 30 -12.27 -4.32 5.20
C ALA A 30 -12.78 -3.02 4.56
N VAL A 31 -13.66 -3.15 3.56
CA VAL A 31 -14.25 -2.02 2.84
C VAL A 31 -15.24 -1.27 3.73
N PHE A 32 -16.06 -1.98 4.51
CA PHE A 32 -16.91 -1.31 5.50
C PHE A 32 -16.09 -0.49 6.51
N ALA A 33 -14.97 -1.02 7.00
CA ALA A 33 -14.12 -0.32 7.97
C ALA A 33 -13.54 0.98 7.42
N ILE A 34 -13.01 0.97 6.20
CA ILE A 34 -12.46 2.19 5.58
C ILE A 34 -13.56 3.21 5.27
N ILE A 35 -14.72 2.78 4.75
CA ILE A 35 -15.87 3.68 4.48
C ILE A 35 -16.36 4.32 5.78
N LEU A 36 -16.62 3.53 6.82
CA LEU A 36 -17.11 4.05 8.09
C LEU A 36 -16.10 5.00 8.74
N GLY A 37 -14.79 4.69 8.63
CA GLY A 37 -13.73 5.60 9.07
C GLY A 37 -13.75 6.93 8.31
N MET A 38 -13.91 6.90 6.98
CA MET A 38 -14.00 8.10 6.14
C MET A 38 -15.23 8.94 6.48
N VAL A 39 -16.39 8.30 6.59
CA VAL A 39 -17.66 8.95 6.96
C VAL A 39 -17.53 9.62 8.33
N LEU A 40 -16.96 8.92 9.32
CA LEU A 40 -16.73 9.48 10.64
C LEU A 40 -15.80 10.69 10.60
N ASN A 41 -14.69 10.65 9.85
CA ASN A 41 -13.79 11.80 9.74
C ASN A 41 -14.44 13.00 9.03
N GLN A 42 -15.38 12.75 8.10
CA GLN A 42 -16.10 13.81 7.40
C GLN A 42 -17.12 14.54 8.30
N PHE A 43 -17.82 13.81 9.16
CA PHE A 43 -18.90 14.38 9.99
C PHE A 43 -18.48 14.70 11.43
N TRP A 44 -17.41 14.10 11.93
CA TRP A 44 -16.93 14.30 13.28
C TRP A 44 -15.54 14.93 13.29
N LYS A 45 -15.42 16.11 13.90
CA LYS A 45 -14.12 16.73 14.18
C LYS A 45 -13.40 15.95 15.27
N ILE A 46 -12.64 14.93 14.85
CA ILE A 46 -11.93 14.01 15.74
C ILE A 46 -11.02 14.78 16.73
N PRO A 47 -11.26 14.66 18.05
CA PRO A 47 -10.42 15.32 19.06
C PRO A 47 -8.97 14.84 19.01
N SER A 48 -8.04 15.70 19.41
CA SER A 48 -6.59 15.39 19.43
C SER A 48 -6.26 14.10 20.17
N ASP A 49 -6.95 13.81 21.28
CA ASP A 49 -6.74 12.62 22.12
C ASP A 49 -7.02 11.29 21.40
N PHE A 50 -7.79 11.29 20.32
CA PHE A 50 -8.08 10.07 19.54
C PHE A 50 -6.98 9.79 18.51
N ARG A 51 -6.27 10.83 18.05
CA ARG A 51 -5.28 10.73 16.97
C ARG A 51 -4.14 9.75 17.27
N PRO A 52 -3.55 9.69 18.48
CA PRO A 52 -2.51 8.72 18.79
C PRO A 52 -2.95 7.27 18.58
N GLY A 53 -4.18 6.93 18.98
CA GLY A 53 -4.74 5.58 18.82
C GLY A 53 -5.11 5.27 17.37
N ILE A 54 -5.72 6.22 16.66
CA ILE A 54 -6.06 6.09 15.23
C ILE A 54 -4.79 5.85 14.39
N ASN A 55 -3.74 6.66 14.61
CA ASN A 55 -2.47 6.53 13.91
C ASN A 55 -1.77 5.21 14.24
N TYR A 56 -1.87 4.76 15.50
CA TYR A 56 -1.35 3.45 15.90
C TYR A 56 -2.10 2.31 15.19
N SER A 57 -3.44 2.38 15.10
CA SER A 57 -4.23 1.41 14.34
C SER A 57 -3.81 1.34 12.88
N ALA A 58 -3.80 2.49 12.20
CA ALA A 58 -3.47 2.58 10.79
C ALA A 58 -2.08 2.04 10.43
N LYS A 59 -1.10 2.19 11.32
CA LYS A 59 0.28 1.78 11.07
C LYS A 59 0.65 0.45 11.69
N LYS A 60 0.49 0.30 13.01
CA LYS A 60 1.00 -0.85 13.76
C LYS A 60 0.08 -2.05 13.66
N LEU A 61 -1.24 -1.86 13.77
CA LEU A 61 -2.17 -2.98 13.63
C LEU A 61 -2.18 -3.52 12.19
N LEU A 62 -1.99 -2.67 11.17
CA LEU A 62 -1.79 -3.12 9.79
C LEU A 62 -0.56 -4.02 9.66
N HIS A 63 0.58 -3.61 10.25
CA HIS A 63 1.78 -4.44 10.22
C HIS A 63 1.56 -5.76 10.94
N TYR A 64 0.89 -5.76 12.10
CA TYR A 64 0.57 -6.98 12.83
C TYR A 64 -0.42 -7.88 12.08
N SER A 65 -1.38 -7.32 11.34
CA SER A 65 -2.30 -8.12 10.52
C SER A 65 -1.57 -8.82 9.39
N ILE A 66 -0.62 -8.13 8.75
CA ILE A 66 0.23 -8.72 7.70
C ILE A 66 1.13 -9.81 8.28
N ILE A 67 1.78 -9.57 9.43
CA ILE A 67 2.61 -10.60 10.09
C ILE A 67 1.75 -11.82 10.48
N ALA A 68 0.54 -11.59 11.02
CA ALA A 68 -0.41 -12.66 11.34
C ALA A 68 -0.84 -13.44 10.08
N LEU A 69 -1.01 -12.76 8.95
CA LEU A 69 -1.27 -13.39 7.65
C LEU A 69 -0.08 -14.24 7.18
N GLY A 70 1.15 -13.86 7.52
CA GLY A 70 2.34 -14.67 7.23
C GLY A 70 2.29 -16.07 7.87
N PHE A 71 1.64 -16.20 9.03
CA PHE A 71 1.44 -17.51 9.69
C PHE A 71 0.39 -18.40 9.00
N THR A 72 -0.35 -17.88 8.02
CA THR A 72 -1.34 -18.66 7.26
C THR A 72 -0.82 -19.11 5.91
N MET A 73 0.41 -18.73 5.55
CA MET A 73 1.02 -18.98 4.24
C MET A 73 2.30 -19.81 4.38
N SER A 74 2.55 -20.67 3.39
CA SER A 74 3.85 -21.33 3.28
C SER A 74 4.89 -20.42 2.64
N PHE A 75 6.15 -20.48 3.10
CA PHE A 75 7.28 -19.81 2.47
C PHE A 75 7.46 -20.20 0.99
N ALA A 76 7.10 -21.43 0.61
CA ALA A 76 7.12 -21.88 -0.78
C ALA A 76 6.15 -21.07 -1.65
N GLN A 77 4.90 -20.92 -1.20
CA GLN A 77 3.89 -20.08 -1.86
C GLN A 77 4.34 -18.62 -1.93
N VAL A 78 4.84 -18.06 -0.81
CA VAL A 78 5.36 -16.69 -0.76
C VAL A 78 6.50 -16.49 -1.77
N SER A 79 7.44 -17.42 -1.84
CA SER A 79 8.59 -17.34 -2.75
C SER A 79 8.18 -17.47 -4.21
N GLN A 80 7.26 -18.39 -4.53
CA GLN A 80 6.78 -18.62 -5.88
C GLN A 80 5.98 -17.42 -6.42
N THR A 81 5.04 -16.88 -5.62
CA THR A 81 4.27 -15.69 -5.99
C THR A 81 5.17 -14.45 -6.08
N GLY A 82 6.12 -14.30 -5.16
CA GLY A 82 7.11 -13.22 -5.21
C GLY A 82 7.96 -13.28 -6.49
N ALA A 83 8.52 -14.45 -6.81
CA ALA A 83 9.36 -14.64 -7.99
C ALA A 83 8.61 -14.43 -9.31
N SER A 84 7.39 -14.99 -9.44
CA SER A 84 6.56 -14.81 -10.64
C SER A 84 6.14 -13.35 -10.87
N SER A 85 5.95 -12.57 -9.80
CA SER A 85 5.62 -11.15 -9.90
C SER A 85 6.82 -10.24 -10.20
N PHE A 86 8.05 -10.75 -10.09
CA PHE A 86 9.26 -9.94 -10.18
C PHE A 86 9.49 -9.31 -11.57
N PRO A 87 9.34 -10.03 -12.70
CA PRO A 87 9.46 -9.42 -14.03
C PRO A 87 8.45 -8.30 -14.26
N VAL A 88 7.19 -8.54 -13.88
CA VAL A 88 6.10 -7.54 -13.95
C VAL A 88 6.46 -6.31 -13.11
N THR A 89 7.01 -6.52 -11.91
CA THR A 89 7.45 -5.45 -11.01
C THR A 89 8.52 -4.56 -11.63
N ILE A 90 9.58 -5.13 -12.22
CA ILE A 90 10.68 -4.35 -12.80
C ILE A 90 10.19 -3.50 -13.98
N VAL A 91 9.39 -4.09 -14.87
CA VAL A 91 8.83 -3.37 -16.03
C VAL A 91 7.91 -2.24 -15.58
N THR A 92 6.96 -2.53 -14.68
CA THR A 92 5.98 -1.54 -14.22
C THR A 92 6.62 -0.40 -13.41
N ILE A 93 7.63 -0.68 -12.59
CA ILE A 93 8.43 0.36 -11.91
C ILE A 93 9.13 1.27 -12.93
N SER A 94 9.74 0.68 -13.96
CA SER A 94 10.43 1.43 -15.00
C SER A 94 9.47 2.34 -15.76
N ILE A 95 8.32 1.81 -16.18
CA ILE A 95 7.25 2.55 -16.85
C ILE A 95 6.76 3.68 -15.94
N ALA A 96 6.51 3.42 -14.66
CA ALA A 96 6.05 4.43 -13.72
C ALA A 96 7.00 5.63 -13.63
N PHE A 97 8.31 5.36 -13.50
CA PHE A 97 9.31 6.44 -13.46
C PHE A 97 9.39 7.22 -14.76
N LEU A 98 9.40 6.53 -15.90
CA LEU A 98 9.45 7.17 -17.22
C LEU A 98 8.21 8.03 -17.46
N THR A 99 7.01 7.52 -17.18
CA THR A 99 5.76 8.25 -17.32
C THR A 99 5.71 9.46 -16.40
N ALA A 100 6.09 9.32 -15.12
CA ALA A 100 6.09 10.44 -14.18
C ALA A 100 7.04 11.56 -14.60
N LEU A 101 8.23 11.22 -15.12
CA LEU A 101 9.17 12.19 -15.65
C LEU A 101 8.64 12.87 -16.94
N PHE A 102 8.13 12.09 -17.89
CA PHE A 102 7.64 12.60 -19.18
C PHE A 102 6.41 13.51 -19.01
N VAL A 103 5.37 13.00 -18.35
CA VAL A 103 4.12 13.74 -18.13
C VAL A 103 4.35 14.92 -17.18
N GLY A 104 5.18 14.72 -16.16
CA GLY A 104 5.56 15.78 -15.26
C GLY A 104 6.34 16.91 -15.95
N ASN A 105 7.22 16.60 -16.92
CA ASN A 105 7.89 17.60 -17.74
C ASN A 105 6.89 18.37 -18.61
N PHE A 106 5.92 17.67 -19.21
CA PHE A 106 4.85 18.29 -20.01
C PHE A 106 4.05 19.32 -19.20
N PHE A 107 3.69 18.99 -17.95
CA PHE A 107 3.00 19.92 -17.05
C PHE A 107 3.92 20.94 -16.36
N LYS A 108 5.23 20.91 -16.63
CA LYS A 108 6.26 21.77 -16.03
C LYS A 108 6.32 21.65 -14.50
N LEU A 109 6.17 20.42 -13.98
CA LEU A 109 6.35 20.15 -12.56
C LEU A 109 7.83 20.27 -12.15
N SER A 110 8.04 20.67 -10.89
CA SER A 110 9.37 20.67 -10.26
C SER A 110 9.98 19.27 -10.29
N ARG A 111 11.30 19.20 -10.25
CA ARG A 111 12.01 17.91 -10.30
C ARG A 111 11.66 17.00 -9.13
N PRO A 112 11.65 17.47 -7.86
CA PRO A 112 11.31 16.60 -6.75
C PRO A 112 9.90 16.03 -6.87
N LEU A 113 8.91 16.86 -7.23
CA LEU A 113 7.53 16.42 -7.39
C LEU A 113 7.37 15.30 -8.43
N LYS A 114 8.06 15.38 -9.58
CA LYS A 114 8.07 14.31 -10.60
C LYS A 114 8.63 13.01 -10.06
N ILE A 115 9.75 13.09 -9.34
CA ILE A 115 10.42 11.93 -8.76
C ILE A 115 9.54 11.31 -7.66
N LEU A 116 8.99 12.11 -6.77
CA LEU A 116 8.17 11.64 -5.66
C LEU A 116 6.85 11.02 -6.13
N VAL A 117 6.18 11.60 -7.13
CA VAL A 117 4.99 10.97 -7.74
C VAL A 117 5.36 9.63 -8.41
N GLY A 118 6.51 9.57 -9.10
CA GLY A 118 7.05 8.33 -9.64
C GLY A 118 7.31 7.27 -8.57
N PHE A 119 8.08 7.61 -7.52
CA PHE A 119 8.39 6.72 -6.39
C PHE A 119 7.13 6.22 -5.69
N GLY A 120 6.20 7.14 -5.42
CA GLY A 120 4.95 6.83 -4.77
C GLY A 120 4.10 5.84 -5.56
N THR A 121 3.92 6.09 -6.87
CA THR A 121 3.11 5.21 -7.73
C THR A 121 3.79 3.86 -7.98
N ALA A 122 5.11 3.88 -8.19
CA ALA A 122 5.87 2.71 -8.62
C ALA A 122 6.06 1.64 -7.53
N ILE A 123 6.02 1.99 -6.24
CA ILE A 123 6.53 1.10 -5.18
C ILE A 123 5.50 0.89 -4.05
N CYS A 124 5.49 1.79 -3.06
CA CYS A 124 4.79 1.63 -1.78
C CYS A 124 4.09 2.93 -1.34
N GLY A 125 3.81 3.84 -2.28
CA GLY A 125 3.18 5.12 -1.99
C GLY A 125 3.98 5.98 -1.01
N GLY A 126 3.35 6.34 0.12
CA GLY A 126 3.93 7.24 1.12
C GLY A 126 5.29 6.78 1.68
N SER A 127 5.51 5.48 1.86
CA SER A 127 6.80 4.97 2.37
C SER A 127 7.94 5.20 1.37
N ALA A 128 7.65 5.06 0.07
CA ALA A 128 8.62 5.31 -0.98
C ALA A 128 8.92 6.81 -1.13
N ILE A 129 7.89 7.66 -1.02
CA ILE A 129 8.04 9.12 -0.97
C ILE A 129 8.93 9.51 0.23
N ALA A 130 8.61 9.02 1.43
CA ALA A 130 9.38 9.33 2.64
C ALA A 130 10.85 8.89 2.55
N ALA A 131 11.14 7.78 1.87
CA ALA A 131 12.51 7.31 1.66
C ALA A 131 13.28 8.15 0.61
N ALA A 132 12.60 8.57 -0.47
CA ALA A 132 13.23 9.32 -1.56
C ALA A 132 13.40 10.82 -1.25
N SER A 133 12.47 11.41 -0.49
CA SER A 133 12.44 12.85 -0.15
C SER A 133 13.77 13.39 0.39
N PRO A 134 14.45 12.77 1.39
CA PRO A 134 15.72 13.28 1.88
C PRO A 134 16.87 13.17 0.86
N ILE A 135 16.80 12.22 -0.08
CA ILE A 135 17.85 12.01 -1.09
C ILE A 135 17.88 13.16 -2.08
N ILE A 136 16.71 13.64 -2.50
CA ILE A 136 16.55 14.74 -3.46
C ILE A 136 16.34 16.10 -2.80
N LYS A 137 16.38 16.15 -1.45
CA LYS A 137 16.13 17.34 -0.63
C LYS A 137 14.82 18.04 -1.02
N ALA A 138 13.75 17.25 -1.13
CA ALA A 138 12.42 17.77 -1.45
C ALA A 138 11.91 18.70 -0.33
N GLU A 139 11.22 19.77 -0.71
CA GLU A 139 10.55 20.65 0.24
C GLU A 139 9.28 20.00 0.81
N ASP A 140 8.87 20.40 2.02
CA ASP A 140 7.75 19.78 2.73
C ASP A 140 6.43 19.89 1.95
N ASP A 141 6.24 20.96 1.19
CA ASP A 141 5.10 21.16 0.30
C ASP A 141 5.11 20.15 -0.86
N GLU A 142 6.24 19.94 -1.52
CA GLU A 142 6.39 18.93 -2.59
C GLU A 142 6.12 17.52 -2.07
N VAL A 143 6.60 17.20 -0.86
CA VAL A 143 6.32 15.94 -0.17
C VAL A 143 4.83 15.80 0.11
N ALA A 144 4.20 16.83 0.68
CA ALA A 144 2.78 16.84 0.99
C ALA A 144 1.90 16.71 -0.26
N LEU A 145 2.22 17.42 -1.34
CA LEU A 145 1.52 17.34 -2.63
C LEU A 145 1.64 15.94 -3.25
N SER A 146 2.83 15.34 -3.18
CA SER A 146 3.07 13.98 -3.66
C SER A 146 2.26 12.96 -2.86
N ILE A 147 2.32 13.02 -1.53
CA ILE A 147 1.57 12.11 -0.65
C ILE A 147 0.07 12.25 -0.91
N SER A 148 -0.44 13.48 -1.00
CA SER A 148 -1.85 13.75 -1.25
C SER A 148 -2.31 13.19 -2.60
N THR A 149 -1.50 13.37 -3.64
CA THR A 149 -1.74 12.80 -4.98
C THR A 149 -1.85 11.27 -4.93
N ILE A 150 -0.87 10.60 -4.33
CA ILE A 150 -0.86 9.13 -4.25
C ILE A 150 -2.02 8.62 -3.40
N PHE A 151 -2.30 9.31 -2.29
CA PHE A 151 -3.38 8.93 -1.38
C PHE A 151 -4.75 9.02 -2.06
N LEU A 152 -4.97 9.99 -2.96
CA LEU A 152 -6.18 10.08 -3.77
C LEU A 152 -6.40 8.81 -4.61
N PHE A 153 -5.37 8.39 -5.35
CA PHE A 153 -5.45 7.18 -6.16
C PHE A 153 -5.58 5.91 -5.33
N ASN A 154 -4.98 5.86 -4.15
CA ASN A 154 -5.14 4.75 -3.21
C ASN A 154 -6.59 4.60 -2.76
N VAL A 155 -7.24 5.69 -2.36
CA VAL A 155 -8.67 5.68 -1.99
C VAL A 155 -9.54 5.21 -3.15
N MET A 156 -9.29 5.72 -4.37
CA MET A 156 -10.04 5.28 -5.56
C MET A 156 -9.78 3.81 -5.88
N ALA A 157 -8.54 3.34 -5.72
CA ALA A 157 -8.14 1.97 -6.02
C ALA A 157 -8.93 0.93 -5.22
N VAL A 158 -9.20 1.20 -3.93
CA VAL A 158 -9.94 0.30 -3.04
C VAL A 158 -11.30 -0.10 -3.62
N PHE A 159 -11.96 0.82 -4.32
CA PHE A 159 -13.28 0.58 -4.91
C PHE A 159 -13.20 0.17 -6.38
N LEU A 160 -12.34 0.86 -7.15
CA LEU A 160 -12.28 0.68 -8.59
C LEU A 160 -11.70 -0.68 -8.97
N PHE A 161 -10.67 -1.16 -8.27
CA PHE A 161 -10.01 -2.41 -8.64
C PHE A 161 -10.92 -3.62 -8.47
N PRO A 162 -11.53 -3.88 -7.30
CA PRO A 162 -12.44 -5.02 -7.15
C PRO A 162 -13.60 -4.98 -8.14
N PHE A 163 -14.18 -3.79 -8.36
CA PHE A 163 -15.24 -3.58 -9.35
C PHE A 163 -14.78 -3.99 -10.76
N LEU A 164 -13.65 -3.45 -11.24
CA LEU A 164 -13.11 -3.78 -12.56
C LEU A 164 -12.70 -5.25 -12.65
N GLY A 165 -12.10 -5.83 -11.60
CA GLY A 165 -11.71 -7.24 -11.56
C GLY A 165 -12.89 -8.18 -11.77
N HIS A 166 -14.02 -7.92 -11.08
CA HIS A 166 -15.25 -8.68 -11.28
C HIS A 166 -15.82 -8.47 -12.69
N MET A 167 -15.79 -7.24 -13.20
CA MET A 167 -16.28 -6.91 -14.54
C MET A 167 -15.47 -7.60 -15.65
N MET A 168 -14.17 -7.79 -15.41
CA MET A 168 -13.25 -8.51 -16.29
C MET A 168 -13.27 -10.04 -16.07
N GLY A 169 -14.02 -10.54 -15.09
CA GLY A 169 -14.10 -11.97 -14.77
C GLY A 169 -12.79 -12.57 -14.25
N MET A 170 -11.96 -11.77 -13.55
CA MET A 170 -10.65 -12.23 -13.07
C MET A 170 -10.80 -13.29 -11.97
N ASP A 171 -9.95 -14.32 -12.01
CA ASP A 171 -9.77 -15.19 -10.86
C ASP A 171 -8.96 -14.50 -9.73
N ALA A 172 -8.81 -15.19 -8.59
CA ALA A 172 -8.13 -14.64 -7.42
C ALA A 172 -6.64 -14.37 -7.67
N SER A 173 -5.98 -15.19 -8.48
CA SER A 173 -4.56 -15.03 -8.83
C SER A 173 -4.36 -13.83 -9.75
N GLN A 174 -5.21 -13.73 -10.77
CA GLN A 174 -5.17 -12.65 -11.73
C GLN A 174 -5.43 -11.30 -11.06
N PHE A 175 -6.49 -11.21 -10.26
CA PHE A 175 -6.78 -10.00 -9.52
C PHE A 175 -5.71 -9.69 -8.47
N GLY A 176 -5.23 -10.71 -7.76
CA GLY A 176 -4.20 -10.55 -6.74
C GLY A 176 -2.91 -9.96 -7.30
N LEU A 177 -2.44 -10.48 -8.43
CA LEU A 177 -1.26 -9.95 -9.12
C LEU A 177 -1.47 -8.52 -9.60
N TRP A 178 -2.60 -8.26 -10.25
CA TRP A 178 -2.92 -6.93 -10.77
C TRP A 178 -3.05 -5.89 -9.65
N ALA A 179 -3.83 -6.18 -8.61
CA ALA A 179 -4.01 -5.30 -7.46
C ALA A 179 -2.69 -5.05 -6.72
N GLY A 180 -1.91 -6.11 -6.45
CA GLY A 180 -0.59 -5.99 -5.81
C GLY A 180 0.41 -5.15 -6.64
N THR A 181 0.25 -5.15 -7.97
CA THR A 181 1.12 -4.43 -8.90
C THR A 181 0.67 -2.99 -9.18
N ALA A 182 -0.63 -2.69 -9.25
CA ALA A 182 -1.08 -1.39 -9.70
C ALA A 182 -1.67 -0.50 -8.60
N ILE A 183 -2.09 -1.04 -7.46
CA ILE A 183 -2.45 -0.22 -6.30
C ILE A 183 -1.17 0.23 -5.60
N ASN A 184 -1.04 1.50 -5.20
CA ASN A 184 0.27 2.07 -4.87
C ASN A 184 0.77 1.68 -3.47
N ASP A 185 -0.10 1.60 -2.46
CA ASP A 185 0.29 1.31 -1.09
C ASP A 185 -0.26 -0.03 -0.55
N THR A 186 0.34 -0.50 0.54
CA THR A 186 -0.03 -1.78 1.15
C THR A 186 -1.43 -1.77 1.72
N SER A 187 -1.86 -0.66 2.31
CA SER A 187 -3.16 -0.64 2.98
C SER A 187 -4.33 -0.75 2.00
N SER A 188 -4.25 -0.08 0.85
CA SER A 188 -5.28 -0.16 -0.17
C SER A 188 -5.25 -1.49 -0.92
N VAL A 189 -4.06 -2.06 -1.16
CA VAL A 189 -3.94 -3.44 -1.69
C VAL A 189 -4.65 -4.43 -0.80
N VAL A 190 -4.38 -4.36 0.50
CA VAL A 190 -4.96 -5.27 1.48
C VAL A 190 -6.48 -5.08 1.57
N ALA A 191 -6.97 -3.84 1.52
CA ALA A 191 -8.41 -3.57 1.48
C ALA A 191 -9.08 -4.14 0.22
N ALA A 192 -8.53 -3.86 -0.97
CA ALA A 192 -9.06 -4.33 -2.24
C ALA A 192 -9.00 -5.86 -2.37
N GLY A 193 -7.87 -6.47 -1.99
CA GLY A 193 -7.70 -7.92 -1.96
C GLY A 193 -8.70 -8.58 -1.02
N ALA A 194 -8.86 -8.05 0.19
CA ALA A 194 -9.79 -8.59 1.19
C ALA A 194 -11.25 -8.51 0.76
N SER A 195 -11.65 -7.51 -0.03
CA SER A 195 -12.99 -7.45 -0.62
C SER A 195 -13.20 -8.39 -1.81
N TYR A 196 -12.12 -8.82 -2.47
CA TYR A 196 -12.21 -9.67 -3.65
C TYR A 196 -12.30 -11.15 -3.28
N SER A 197 -11.30 -11.66 -2.54
CA SER A 197 -11.30 -13.01 -1.98
C SER A 197 -10.14 -13.18 -0.99
N ALA A 198 -10.20 -14.22 -0.15
CA ALA A 198 -9.10 -14.53 0.76
C ALA A 198 -7.80 -14.84 0.00
N GLU A 199 -7.89 -15.61 -1.09
CA GLU A 199 -6.73 -15.96 -1.92
C GLU A 199 -6.15 -14.73 -2.63
N ALA A 200 -7.00 -13.84 -3.15
CA ALA A 200 -6.54 -12.62 -3.79
C ALA A 200 -5.84 -11.68 -2.80
N LEU A 201 -6.34 -11.56 -1.57
CA LEU A 201 -5.66 -10.85 -0.50
C LEU A 201 -4.25 -11.41 -0.25
N GLU A 202 -4.13 -12.73 -0.18
CA GLU A 202 -2.86 -13.42 0.05
C GLU A 202 -1.85 -13.09 -1.06
N ILE A 203 -2.24 -13.30 -2.32
CA ILE A 203 -1.42 -13.05 -3.51
C ILE A 203 -1.05 -11.57 -3.63
N ALA A 204 -2.04 -10.66 -3.54
CA ALA A 204 -1.80 -9.23 -3.65
C ALA A 204 -0.87 -8.71 -2.57
N THR A 205 -0.99 -9.24 -1.35
CA THR A 205 -0.08 -8.89 -0.26
C THR A 205 1.34 -9.32 -0.59
N ILE A 206 1.58 -10.56 -1.03
CA ILE A 206 2.92 -11.04 -1.40
C ILE A 206 3.54 -10.18 -2.51
N VAL A 207 2.78 -9.92 -3.58
CA VAL A 207 3.22 -9.08 -4.71
C VAL A 207 3.59 -7.68 -4.22
N LYS A 208 2.74 -7.05 -3.39
CA LYS A 208 3.00 -5.73 -2.85
C LYS A 208 4.21 -5.68 -1.91
N LEU A 209 4.40 -6.69 -1.06
CA LEU A 209 5.57 -6.74 -0.17
C LEU A 209 6.87 -6.92 -0.97
N THR A 210 6.83 -7.77 -2.01
CA THR A 210 7.96 -7.95 -2.95
C THR A 210 8.31 -6.63 -3.63
N ARG A 211 7.30 -5.88 -4.07
CA ARG A 211 7.50 -4.52 -4.61
C ARG A 211 8.03 -3.54 -3.58
N ALA A 212 7.55 -3.58 -2.34
CA ALA A 212 8.05 -2.69 -1.29
C ALA A 212 9.53 -2.91 -0.96
N LEU A 213 10.09 -4.10 -1.20
CA LEU A 213 11.53 -4.33 -1.11
C LEU A 213 12.32 -3.53 -2.16
N MET A 214 11.68 -3.12 -3.28
CA MET A 214 12.30 -2.28 -4.32
C MET A 214 12.52 -0.83 -3.91
N ILE A 215 12.00 -0.37 -2.75
CA ILE A 215 12.33 0.96 -2.21
C ILE A 215 13.85 1.12 -2.09
N VAL A 216 14.49 0.08 -1.57
CA VAL A 216 15.94 0.06 -1.32
C VAL A 216 16.76 0.22 -2.60
N PRO A 217 16.67 -0.68 -3.61
CA PRO A 217 17.42 -0.52 -4.84
C PRO A 217 17.08 0.78 -5.57
N ALA A 218 15.81 1.20 -5.59
CA ALA A 218 15.41 2.47 -6.20
C ALA A 218 16.08 3.67 -5.50
N CYS A 219 16.17 3.68 -4.16
CA CYS A 219 16.84 4.73 -3.41
C CYS A 219 18.35 4.78 -3.70
N ILE A 220 19.04 3.64 -3.84
CA ILE A 220 20.46 3.62 -4.22
C ILE A 220 20.65 4.24 -5.60
N VAL A 221 19.84 3.80 -6.58
CA VAL A 221 19.91 4.33 -7.94
C VAL A 221 19.69 5.84 -7.92
N LEU A 222 18.69 6.32 -7.17
CA LEU A 222 18.44 7.74 -7.00
C LEU A 222 19.63 8.46 -6.35
N SER A 223 20.20 7.93 -5.28
CA SER A 223 21.38 8.52 -4.62
C SER A 223 22.59 8.59 -5.54
N LEU A 224 22.84 7.57 -6.36
CA LEU A 224 23.93 7.57 -7.34
C LEU A 224 23.70 8.62 -8.44
N VAL A 225 22.46 8.78 -8.91
CA VAL A 225 22.08 9.81 -9.88
C VAL A 225 22.25 11.22 -9.29
N GLU A 226 21.84 11.44 -8.04
CA GLU A 226 22.02 12.74 -7.37
C GLU A 226 23.48 13.06 -7.09
N ALA A 227 24.28 12.09 -6.62
CA ALA A 227 25.71 12.28 -6.36
C ALA A 227 26.45 12.76 -7.62
N ARG A 228 26.18 12.11 -8.76
CA ARG A 228 26.74 12.50 -10.07
C ARG A 228 26.31 13.91 -10.47
N ARG A 229 25.04 14.27 -10.24
CA ARG A 229 24.49 15.57 -10.62
C ARG A 229 25.03 16.72 -9.76
N MET A 230 25.22 16.48 -8.46
CA MET A 230 25.70 17.50 -7.53
C MET A 230 27.23 17.57 -7.44
N LYS A 231 27.97 16.71 -8.17
CA LYS A 231 29.44 16.52 -8.03
C LYS A 231 29.86 16.34 -6.57
N GLN A 232 29.02 15.69 -5.76
CA GLN A 232 29.27 15.41 -4.34
C GLN A 232 29.59 13.93 -4.16
N GLU A 233 30.66 13.64 -3.42
CA GLU A 233 31.01 12.28 -3.03
C GLU A 233 30.19 11.82 -1.81
N GLY A 234 29.69 10.58 -1.87
CA GLY A 234 29.58 9.74 -0.68
C GLY A 234 28.43 9.97 0.31
N GLN A 235 27.18 10.11 -0.14
CA GLN A 235 26.06 9.84 0.79
C GLN A 235 25.84 8.32 0.93
N THR A 236 26.15 7.78 2.10
CA THR A 236 25.88 6.38 2.44
C THR A 236 24.39 6.17 2.70
N VAL A 237 23.73 5.42 1.83
CA VAL A 237 22.32 5.03 2.01
C VAL A 237 22.22 4.16 3.25
N GLN A 238 21.46 4.56 4.27
CA GLN A 238 21.25 3.75 5.49
C GLN A 238 20.13 2.72 5.29
N TRP A 239 20.45 1.61 4.63
CA TRP A 239 19.53 0.51 4.30
C TRP A 239 18.62 0.05 5.45
N LYS A 240 19.16 -0.03 6.67
CA LYS A 240 18.41 -0.44 7.88
C LYS A 240 17.23 0.47 8.22
N LYS A 241 17.23 1.73 7.76
CA LYS A 241 16.12 2.68 7.97
C LYS A 241 15.08 2.64 6.86
N ILE A 242 15.38 1.97 5.74
CA ILE A 242 14.59 2.00 4.51
C ILE A 242 13.75 0.73 4.35
N VAL A 243 14.28 -0.43 4.77
CA VAL A 243 13.53 -1.70 4.73
C VAL A 243 12.42 -1.69 5.80
N PRO A 244 11.15 -1.89 5.43
CA PRO A 244 10.09 -2.00 6.42
C PRO A 244 10.21 -3.31 7.21
N MET A 245 10.56 -3.21 8.50
CA MET A 245 10.80 -4.38 9.37
C MET A 245 9.63 -5.38 9.44
N PHE A 246 8.39 -4.94 9.20
CA PHE A 246 7.24 -5.85 9.20
C PHE A 246 7.27 -6.85 8.05
N ILE A 247 7.92 -6.54 6.92
CA ILE A 247 8.12 -7.48 5.81
C ILE A 247 9.02 -8.63 6.27
N ILE A 248 10.08 -8.31 7.03
CA ILE A 248 10.98 -9.33 7.59
C ILE A 248 10.22 -10.24 8.55
N TRP A 249 9.40 -9.67 9.44
CA TRP A 249 8.58 -10.46 10.35
C TRP A 249 7.51 -11.30 9.65
N PHE A 250 6.95 -10.82 8.54
CA PHE A 250 6.08 -11.61 7.67
C PHE A 250 6.83 -12.83 7.09
N MET A 251 8.03 -12.63 6.54
CA MET A 251 8.85 -13.72 6.01
C MET A 251 9.19 -14.76 7.10
N VAL A 252 9.57 -14.29 8.29
CA VAL A 252 9.83 -15.15 9.46
C VAL A 252 8.59 -15.95 9.84
N ALA A 253 7.40 -15.34 9.89
CA ALA A 253 6.16 -16.04 10.20
C ALA A 253 5.83 -17.15 9.19
N SER A 254 6.03 -16.89 7.89
CA SER A 254 5.82 -17.90 6.84
C SER A 254 6.86 -19.03 6.89
N ILE A 255 8.11 -18.72 7.24
CA ILE A 255 9.15 -19.75 7.46
C ILE A 255 8.79 -20.64 8.66
N ILE A 256 8.43 -20.06 9.80
CA ILE A 256 8.02 -20.80 11.01
C ILE A 256 6.86 -21.76 10.69
N THR A 257 5.89 -21.30 9.89
CA THR A 257 4.76 -22.11 9.43
C THR A 257 5.24 -23.23 8.50
N SER A 258 6.12 -22.94 7.55
CA SER A 258 6.65 -23.93 6.61
C SER A 258 7.51 -25.02 7.24
N VAL A 259 8.27 -24.71 8.30
CA VAL A 259 9.08 -25.73 9.00
C VAL A 259 8.28 -26.52 10.05
N GLY A 260 6.96 -26.28 10.16
CA GLY A 260 6.08 -26.99 11.10
C GLY A 260 6.21 -26.53 12.55
N LEU A 261 6.89 -25.41 12.83
CA LEU A 261 7.02 -24.86 14.17
C LEU A 261 5.77 -24.10 14.64
N PHE A 262 4.89 -23.69 13.70
CA PHE A 262 3.59 -23.10 14.03
C PHE A 262 2.51 -24.20 14.02
N PRO A 263 1.86 -24.51 15.16
CA PRO A 263 0.83 -25.54 15.20
C PRO A 263 -0.34 -25.26 14.26
N ASN A 264 -0.71 -26.25 13.43
CA ASN A 264 -1.78 -26.10 12.44
C ASN A 264 -3.14 -25.66 13.04
N PHE A 265 -3.43 -26.07 14.28
CA PHE A 265 -4.66 -25.65 14.97
C PHE A 265 -4.69 -24.14 15.30
N LEU A 266 -3.55 -23.45 15.30
CA LEU A 266 -3.45 -22.00 15.52
C LEU A 266 -3.66 -21.18 14.23
N VAL A 267 -3.58 -21.80 13.05
CA VAL A 267 -3.75 -21.11 11.76
C VAL A 267 -5.11 -20.39 11.63
N PRO A 268 -6.26 -21.00 12.00
CA PRO A 268 -7.54 -20.28 11.97
C PRO A 268 -7.57 -19.07 12.90
N TYR A 269 -6.90 -19.13 14.06
CA TYR A 269 -6.82 -18.01 15.01
C TYR A 269 -5.91 -16.90 14.49
N ALA A 270 -4.81 -17.24 13.82
CA ALA A 270 -3.96 -16.26 13.13
C ALA A 270 -4.73 -15.53 12.02
N LYS A 271 -5.52 -16.28 11.24
CA LYS A 271 -6.41 -15.72 10.21
C LYS A 271 -7.47 -14.78 10.81
N LEU A 272 -8.10 -15.19 11.91
CA LEU A 272 -9.07 -14.37 12.62
C LEU A 272 -8.43 -13.09 13.19
N ALA A 273 -7.27 -13.21 13.84
CA ALA A 273 -6.52 -12.08 14.36
C ALA A 273 -6.13 -11.11 13.24
N SER A 274 -5.63 -11.63 12.12
CA SER A 274 -5.33 -10.83 10.93
C SER A 274 -6.54 -10.04 10.45
N LYS A 275 -7.71 -10.70 10.29
CA LYS A 275 -8.96 -10.04 9.87
C LYS A 275 -9.37 -8.88 10.78
N TRP A 276 -9.34 -9.08 12.11
CA TRP A 276 -9.72 -8.03 13.07
C TRP A 276 -8.73 -6.88 13.12
N LEU A 277 -7.42 -7.18 13.17
CA LEU A 277 -6.37 -6.17 13.16
C LEU A 277 -6.41 -5.33 11.87
N MET A 278 -6.68 -5.98 10.74
CA MET A 278 -6.85 -5.34 9.44
C MET A 278 -8.07 -4.43 9.41
N ALA A 279 -9.23 -4.87 9.92
CA ALA A 279 -10.42 -4.03 10.01
C ALA A 279 -10.17 -2.78 10.88
N MET A 280 -9.53 -2.92 12.04
CA MET A 280 -9.15 -1.78 12.88
C MET A 280 -8.17 -0.84 12.18
N ALA A 281 -7.19 -1.40 11.47
CA ALA A 281 -6.21 -0.61 10.74
C ALA A 281 -6.87 0.20 9.62
N LEU A 282 -7.72 -0.43 8.81
CA LEU A 282 -8.45 0.21 7.72
C LEU A 282 -9.45 1.26 8.22
N ALA A 283 -10.10 1.02 9.37
CA ALA A 283 -10.87 2.05 10.06
C ALA A 283 -9.99 3.26 10.40
N GLY A 284 -8.82 3.03 11.01
CA GLY A 284 -7.88 4.11 11.34
C GLY A 284 -7.37 4.86 10.12
N ILE A 285 -7.17 4.18 8.99
CA ILE A 285 -6.79 4.79 7.71
C ILE A 285 -7.92 5.64 7.15
N GLY A 286 -9.15 5.11 7.12
CA GLY A 286 -10.34 5.86 6.69
C GLY A 286 -10.52 7.13 7.52
N MET A 287 -10.28 7.06 8.84
CA MET A 287 -10.37 8.20 9.74
C MET A 287 -9.29 9.28 9.53
N GLN A 288 -8.29 9.03 8.69
CA GLN A 288 -7.25 10.01 8.35
C GLN A 288 -7.44 10.60 6.94
N VAL A 289 -8.46 10.16 6.19
CA VAL A 289 -8.72 10.62 4.83
C VAL A 289 -9.24 12.05 4.83
N SER A 290 -8.46 12.99 4.29
CA SER A 290 -8.82 14.41 4.21
C SER A 290 -9.12 14.83 2.77
N PHE A 291 -10.39 15.14 2.48
CA PHE A 291 -10.78 15.69 1.19
C PHE A 291 -10.20 17.08 0.91
N LYS A 292 -9.80 17.81 1.96
CA LYS A 292 -9.15 19.12 1.84
C LYS A 292 -7.76 18.98 1.19
N GLN A 293 -7.00 17.96 1.59
CA GLN A 293 -5.67 17.69 1.03
C GLN A 293 -5.74 17.37 -0.48
N PHE A 294 -6.82 16.76 -0.95
CA PHE A 294 -7.04 16.51 -2.39
C PHE A 294 -7.26 17.80 -3.18
N LYS A 295 -7.96 18.79 -2.61
CA LYS A 295 -8.16 20.09 -3.26
C LYS A 295 -6.86 20.91 -3.29
N GLU A 296 -6.04 20.78 -2.26
CA GLU A 296 -4.75 21.48 -2.14
C GLU A 296 -3.66 20.91 -3.07
N ALA A 297 -3.77 19.66 -3.53
CA ALA A 297 -2.79 19.00 -4.41
C ALA A 297 -2.59 19.66 -5.79
N GLY A 298 -3.58 20.42 -6.27
CA GLY A 298 -3.57 21.05 -7.60
C GLY A 298 -3.75 20.05 -8.76
N ALA A 299 -4.18 20.55 -9.92
CA ALA A 299 -4.53 19.68 -11.04
C ALA A 299 -3.31 18.96 -11.67
N LYS A 300 -2.16 19.63 -11.75
CA LYS A 300 -0.98 19.11 -12.47
C LYS A 300 -0.38 17.86 -11.81
N PRO A 301 -0.16 17.80 -10.48
CA PRO A 301 0.34 16.59 -9.83
C PRO A 301 -0.68 15.45 -9.90
N ILE A 302 -1.97 15.76 -9.75
CA ILE A 302 -3.06 14.78 -9.91
C ILE A 302 -3.04 14.17 -11.31
N LEU A 303 -2.96 14.97 -12.37
CA LEU A 303 -2.93 14.46 -13.75
C LEU A 303 -1.69 13.62 -14.04
N THR A 304 -0.55 14.00 -13.48
CA THR A 304 0.69 13.21 -13.59
C THR A 304 0.54 11.87 -12.85
N GLY A 305 0.04 11.89 -11.62
CA GLY A 305 -0.25 10.69 -10.85
C GLY A 305 -1.27 9.78 -11.54
N LEU A 306 -2.33 10.34 -12.15
CA LEU A 306 -3.33 9.59 -12.90
C LEU A 306 -2.69 8.90 -14.10
N ALA A 307 -1.91 9.62 -14.90
CA ALA A 307 -1.23 9.06 -16.06
C ALA A 307 -0.25 7.96 -15.65
N THR A 308 0.56 8.18 -14.61
CA THR A 308 1.50 7.18 -14.09
C THR A 308 0.75 5.94 -13.58
N TRP A 309 -0.31 6.13 -12.78
CA TRP A 309 -1.10 5.04 -12.21
C TRP A 309 -1.81 4.23 -13.30
N PHE A 310 -2.41 4.90 -14.27
CA PHE A 310 -3.03 4.27 -15.44
C PHE A 310 -2.01 3.45 -16.24
N MET A 311 -0.83 4.02 -16.53
CA MET A 311 0.22 3.31 -17.25
C MET A 311 0.71 2.07 -16.50
N VAL A 312 0.85 2.14 -15.17
CA VAL A 312 1.17 0.97 -14.33
C VAL A 312 0.05 -0.07 -14.41
N ALA A 313 -1.20 0.35 -14.24
CA ALA A 313 -2.35 -0.56 -14.29
C ALA A 313 -2.45 -1.29 -15.63
N VAL A 314 -2.36 -0.57 -16.74
CA VAL A 314 -2.44 -1.17 -18.09
C VAL A 314 -1.21 -2.02 -18.40
N SER A 315 0.00 -1.52 -18.13
CA SER A 315 1.22 -2.30 -18.42
C SER A 315 1.31 -3.57 -17.58
N SER A 316 0.81 -3.56 -16.33
CA SER A 316 0.76 -4.77 -15.51
C SER A 316 -0.17 -5.84 -16.09
N LEU A 317 -1.34 -5.45 -16.64
CA LEU A 317 -2.24 -6.39 -17.33
C LEU A 317 -1.62 -6.96 -18.61
N ILE A 318 -0.97 -6.10 -19.39
CA ILE A 318 -0.25 -6.52 -20.61
C ILE A 318 0.84 -7.53 -20.24
N MET A 319 1.67 -7.20 -19.25
CA MET A 319 2.74 -8.09 -18.81
C MET A 319 2.22 -9.40 -18.25
N GLN A 320 1.13 -9.36 -17.49
CA GLN A 320 0.48 -10.54 -16.97
C GLN A 320 0.01 -11.48 -18.09
N TYR A 321 -0.54 -10.95 -19.19
CA TYR A 321 -0.95 -11.75 -20.35
C TYR A 321 0.22 -12.43 -21.08
N PHE A 322 1.42 -11.83 -21.06
CA PHE A 322 2.58 -12.38 -21.76
C PHE A 322 3.49 -13.25 -20.90
N VAL A 323 3.47 -13.07 -19.58
CA VAL A 323 4.38 -13.75 -18.64
C VAL A 323 3.69 -14.92 -17.92
N LEU A 324 2.36 -14.95 -17.85
CA LEU A 324 1.55 -15.97 -17.17
C LEU A 324 0.48 -16.53 -18.11
#